data_AF-A0A2E0TQZ9-F1
#
_entry.id   AF-A0A2E0TQZ9-F1
#
_cell.length_a   1.000
_cell.length_b   1.000
_cell.length_c   1.000
_cell.angle_alpha   90.00
_cell.angle_beta   90.00
_cell.angle_gamma   90.00
#
_symmetry.space_group_name_H-M   'P 1'
#
loop_
_entity.id
_entity.type
_entity.pdbx_description
1 polymer ?
#
loop_
_entity_poly.entity_id
_entity_poly.type
_entity_poly.pdbx_seq_one_letter_code
_entity_poly.pdbx_strand_id
1 'polypeptide(L)'
;MRAAPFLLALALAAAAGCSPLPEQRAVRGLYQDLRKTVQFRESNDWVVDELEVEDAAETVMHSVCKTDRETREDLRMWLEQQIEAEGGPSRAQYEAEGEMNGQIREARRLERVRALLDRVEDAASECPYWVERDERYAGLEGDEGRFVVFLESRGGGAMLLSKTDEGEHEVRIGGGGGGRLMPGFGISRRLTLAIGFEVGVDGRLPENAGGSRSFEAVFATAVPLLLRITDMNRVVDLEISLTSRYEDDTRHGFRVGIGYGLTTPRVAGLMPYGVAWIGYQQMPSAYGLPTEHTIWLGTRVGFDWAPGSRAR
;
A
#
# COMPACT_ATOMS: atom_id res chain seq x y z
N MET A 1 -15.30 11.71 -26.57
CA MET A 1 -15.04 11.03 -25.29
C MET A 1 -13.92 11.79 -24.57
N ARG A 2 -14.20 12.39 -23.40
CA ARG A 2 -13.24 13.23 -22.67
C ARG A 2 -12.37 12.35 -21.77
N ALA A 3 -11.13 12.05 -22.19
CA ALA A 3 -10.13 11.33 -21.39
C ALA A 3 -9.53 12.18 -20.23
N ALA A 4 -9.95 13.44 -20.10
CA ALA A 4 -9.41 14.42 -19.16
C ALA A 4 -9.52 14.06 -17.66
N PRO A 5 -10.61 13.47 -17.13
CA PRO A 5 -10.72 13.24 -15.69
C PRO A 5 -9.86 12.06 -15.21
N PHE A 6 -9.60 11.06 -16.07
CA PHE A 6 -8.77 9.91 -15.71
C PHE A 6 -7.28 10.28 -15.66
N LEU A 7 -6.82 11.12 -16.59
CA LEU A 7 -5.46 11.68 -16.58
C LEU A 7 -5.24 12.61 -15.38
N LEU A 8 -6.25 13.38 -14.96
CA LEU A 8 -6.18 14.25 -13.79
C LEU A 8 -6.07 13.46 -12.48
N ALA A 9 -6.82 12.35 -12.34
CA ALA A 9 -6.73 11.48 -11.17
C ALA A 9 -5.38 10.73 -11.09
N LEU A 10 -4.84 10.29 -12.24
CA LEU A 10 -3.51 9.70 -12.32
C LEU A 10 -2.42 10.73 -12.00
N ALA A 11 -2.57 11.98 -12.47
CA ALA A 11 -1.67 13.08 -12.19
C ALA A 11 -1.74 13.54 -10.72
N LEU A 12 -2.92 13.54 -10.09
CA LEU A 12 -3.08 13.85 -8.66
C LEU A 12 -2.51 12.72 -7.79
N ALA A 13 -2.67 11.46 -8.18
CA ALA A 13 -2.02 10.33 -7.50
C ALA A 13 -0.49 10.35 -7.66
N ALA A 14 0.01 10.81 -8.81
CA ALA A 14 1.45 11.01 -9.05
C ALA A 14 2.00 12.24 -8.31
N ALA A 15 1.22 13.30 -8.15
CA ALA A 15 1.62 14.53 -7.45
C ALA A 15 1.56 14.39 -5.91
N ALA A 16 0.74 13.49 -5.37
CA ALA A 16 0.55 13.31 -3.93
C ALA A 16 1.74 12.69 -3.19
N GLY A 17 2.85 12.36 -3.86
CA GLY A 17 3.97 11.62 -3.26
C GLY A 17 5.36 12.05 -3.70
N CYS A 18 5.58 13.29 -4.15
CA CYS A 18 6.95 13.76 -4.40
C CYS A 18 7.65 14.21 -3.11
N SER A 19 7.59 13.39 -2.05
CA SER A 19 8.56 13.56 -0.97
C SER A 19 9.95 13.27 -1.57
N PRO A 20 10.91 14.19 -1.41
CA PRO A 20 12.27 13.99 -1.89
C PRO A 20 12.83 12.73 -1.22
N LEU A 21 13.56 11.93 -2.00
CA LEU A 21 14.24 10.75 -1.52
C LEU A 21 15.73 10.90 -1.84
N PRO A 22 16.63 10.32 -1.03
CA PRO A 22 18.03 10.25 -1.39
C PRO A 22 18.23 9.59 -2.76
N GLU A 23 19.16 10.11 -3.56
CA GLU A 23 19.45 9.58 -4.90
C GLU A 23 20.16 8.23 -4.82
N GLN A 24 21.13 8.12 -3.92
CA GLN A 24 21.86 6.89 -3.66
C GLN A 24 20.94 5.80 -3.07
N ARG A 25 21.04 4.58 -3.60
CA ARG A 25 20.12 3.49 -3.26
C ARG A 25 20.22 3.07 -1.79
N ALA A 26 21.44 2.89 -1.26
CA ALA A 26 21.66 2.48 0.13
C ALA A 26 21.14 3.53 1.12
N VAL A 27 21.47 4.81 0.89
CA VAL A 27 20.99 5.95 1.69
C VAL A 27 19.46 6.01 1.70
N ARG A 28 18.84 5.83 0.52
CA ARG A 28 17.38 5.77 0.39
C ARG A 28 16.75 4.59 1.11
N GLY A 29 17.34 3.40 0.98
CA GLY A 29 16.86 2.19 1.66
C GLY A 29 16.87 2.34 3.17
N LEU A 30 17.98 2.86 3.72
CA LEU A 30 18.09 3.14 5.16
C LEU A 30 17.09 4.21 5.60
N TYR A 31 16.96 5.29 4.83
CA TYR A 31 15.96 6.33 5.11
C TYR A 31 14.54 5.77 5.18
N GLN A 32 14.15 4.93 4.21
CA GLN A 32 12.82 4.32 4.16
C GLN A 32 12.54 3.47 5.40
N ASP A 33 13.50 2.66 5.83
CA ASP A 33 13.34 1.80 7.01
C ASP A 33 13.19 2.63 8.29
N LEU A 34 14.07 3.62 8.50
CA LEU A 34 14.02 4.51 9.66
C LEU A 34 12.72 5.33 9.67
N ARG A 35 12.37 5.94 8.53
CA ARG A 35 11.17 6.77 8.40
C ARG A 35 9.90 5.97 8.62
N LYS A 36 9.80 4.76 8.08
CA LYS A 36 8.62 3.92 8.28
C LYS A 36 8.48 3.48 9.73
N THR A 37 9.59 3.17 10.41
CA THR A 37 9.61 2.87 11.84
C THR A 37 9.11 4.06 12.65
N VAL A 38 9.66 5.27 12.42
CA VAL A 38 9.21 6.50 13.08
C VAL A 38 7.72 6.76 12.81
N GLN A 39 7.28 6.72 11.56
CA GLN A 39 5.86 6.96 11.20
C GLN A 39 4.90 5.98 11.85
N PHE A 40 5.29 4.70 11.94
CA PHE A 40 4.48 3.69 12.61
C PHE A 40 4.34 4.00 14.10
N ARG A 41 5.44 4.38 14.76
CA ARG A 41 5.45 4.78 16.18
C ARG A 41 4.67 6.07 16.42
N GLU A 42 4.82 7.06 15.55
CA GLU A 42 4.04 8.32 15.60
C GLU A 42 2.53 8.08 15.55
N SER A 43 2.10 7.03 14.86
CA SER A 43 0.69 6.67 14.73
C SER A 43 0.14 5.93 15.97
N ASN A 44 1.01 5.42 16.85
CA ASN A 44 0.68 4.60 18.02
C ASN A 44 0.96 5.31 19.37
N ASP A 45 0.89 6.65 19.40
CA ASP A 45 1.05 7.51 20.59
C ASP A 45 2.50 7.85 20.99
N TRP A 46 3.27 8.42 20.05
CA TRP A 46 4.61 8.94 20.31
C TRP A 46 4.57 10.22 21.17
N VAL A 47 4.85 10.08 22.46
CA VAL A 47 4.83 11.19 23.43
C VAL A 47 6.24 11.71 23.78
N VAL A 48 7.17 10.83 24.16
CA VAL A 48 8.51 11.22 24.65
C VAL A 48 9.57 10.75 23.66
N ASP A 49 10.24 11.69 22.98
CA ASP A 49 11.17 11.37 21.89
C ASP A 49 12.31 10.44 22.31
N GLU A 50 12.91 10.64 23.49
CA GLU A 50 14.05 9.81 23.95
C GLU A 50 13.66 8.34 24.15
N LEU A 51 12.53 8.08 24.82
CA LEU A 51 12.06 6.72 25.10
C LEU A 51 11.62 6.00 23.83
N GLU A 52 10.92 6.70 22.94
CA GLU A 52 10.46 6.14 21.67
C GLU A 52 11.60 5.88 20.69
N VAL A 53 12.63 6.74 20.66
CA VAL A 53 13.85 6.51 19.90
C VAL A 53 14.61 5.29 20.42
N GLU A 54 14.73 5.14 21.73
CA GLU A 54 15.37 3.97 22.34
C GLU A 54 14.65 2.66 21.99
N ASP A 55 13.32 2.62 22.11
CA ASP A 55 12.53 1.43 21.80
C ASP A 55 12.49 1.13 20.29
N ALA A 56 12.59 2.15 19.44
CA ALA A 56 12.68 1.98 17.98
C ALA A 56 14.06 1.51 17.51
N ALA A 57 15.13 1.74 18.29
CA ALA A 57 16.50 1.43 17.92
C ALA A 57 16.67 -0.05 17.55
N GLU A 58 16.14 -0.97 18.36
CA GLU A 58 16.24 -2.42 18.13
C GLU A 58 15.66 -2.82 16.77
N THR A 59 14.53 -2.21 16.37
CA THR A 59 13.83 -2.55 15.12
C THR A 59 14.66 -2.23 13.88
N VAL A 60 15.49 -1.19 13.95
CA VAL A 60 16.24 -0.67 12.78
C VAL A 60 17.71 -1.11 12.77
N MET A 61 18.21 -1.74 13.85
CA MET A 61 19.61 -2.21 13.93
C MET A 61 19.99 -3.11 12.77
N HIS A 62 19.10 -3.97 12.29
CA HIS A 62 19.39 -4.83 11.14
C HIS A 62 19.65 -4.02 9.85
N SER A 63 18.94 -2.91 9.65
CA SER A 63 19.17 -1.99 8.53
C SER A 63 20.52 -1.26 8.66
N VAL A 64 20.85 -0.82 9.87
CA VAL A 64 22.10 -0.10 10.20
C VAL A 64 23.33 -1.01 10.04
N CYS A 65 23.24 -2.26 10.48
CA CYS A 65 24.33 -3.22 10.35
C CYS A 65 24.58 -3.65 8.90
N LYS A 66 23.57 -3.57 8.04
CA LYS A 66 23.70 -3.86 6.61
C LYS A 66 24.30 -2.70 5.82
N THR A 67 24.33 -1.49 6.37
CA THR A 67 24.93 -0.34 5.71
C THR A 67 26.34 -0.05 6.23
N ASP A 68 27.14 0.65 5.43
CA ASP A 68 28.41 1.19 5.86
C ASP A 68 28.25 2.56 6.54
N ARG A 69 29.36 3.04 7.12
CA ARG A 69 29.39 4.32 7.82
C ARG A 69 29.17 5.49 6.87
N GLU A 70 29.71 5.43 5.65
CA GLU A 70 29.57 6.46 4.63
C GLU A 70 28.10 6.68 4.28
N THR A 71 27.33 5.60 4.08
CA THR A 71 25.88 5.64 3.85
C THR A 71 25.12 6.36 4.97
N ARG A 72 25.54 6.17 6.23
CA ARG A 72 24.90 6.78 7.40
C ARG A 72 25.26 8.25 7.56
N GLU A 73 26.51 8.62 7.28
CA GLU A 73 26.95 10.02 7.24
C GLU A 73 26.25 10.77 6.10
N ASP A 74 26.13 10.16 4.92
CA ASP A 74 25.37 10.69 3.78
C ASP A 74 23.89 10.89 4.12
N LEU A 75 23.28 9.92 4.81
CA LEU A 75 21.89 10.05 5.26
C LEU A 75 21.73 11.20 6.26
N ARG A 76 22.67 11.36 7.20
CA ARG A 76 22.66 12.45 8.18
C ARG A 76 22.72 13.81 7.48
N MET A 77 23.65 13.99 6.55
CA MET A 77 23.76 15.23 5.76
C MET A 77 22.50 15.50 4.95
N TRP A 78 21.92 14.47 4.33
CA TRP A 78 20.67 14.61 3.59
C TRP A 78 19.51 15.03 4.50
N LEU A 79 19.37 14.42 5.68
CA LEU A 79 18.33 14.77 6.67
C LEU A 79 18.47 16.21 7.15
N GLU A 80 19.69 16.69 7.42
CA GLU A 80 19.94 18.08 7.80
C GLU A 80 19.48 19.06 6.71
N GLN A 81 19.80 18.77 5.43
CA GLN A 81 19.34 19.58 4.30
C GLN A 81 17.81 19.58 4.18
N GLN A 82 17.16 18.43 4.40
CA GLN A 82 15.70 18.36 4.35
C GLN A 82 15.03 19.11 5.50
N ILE A 83 15.57 19.02 6.73
CA ILE A 83 15.04 19.77 7.88
C ILE A 83 15.13 21.27 7.61
N GLU A 84 16.26 21.75 7.07
CA GLU A 84 16.40 23.15 6.70
C GLU A 84 15.42 23.55 5.58
N ALA A 85 15.25 22.70 4.56
CA ALA A 85 14.28 22.94 3.48
C ALA A 85 12.82 22.99 3.96
N GLU A 86 12.49 22.26 5.04
CA GLU A 86 11.19 22.31 5.71
C GLU A 86 11.06 23.51 6.69
N GLY A 87 12.00 24.46 6.69
CA GLY A 87 11.95 25.67 7.51
C GLY A 87 12.74 25.60 8.83
N GLY A 88 13.64 24.62 8.97
CA GLY A 88 14.51 24.47 10.14
C GLY A 88 13.85 23.71 11.30
N PRO A 89 14.33 23.90 12.54
CA PRO A 89 13.89 23.08 13.67
C PRO A 89 12.40 23.19 13.99
N SER A 90 11.72 22.06 14.16
CA SER A 90 10.25 21.99 14.27
C SER A 90 9.71 22.74 15.49
N ARG A 91 10.46 22.73 16.60
CA ARG A 91 10.11 23.47 17.83
C ARG A 91 10.09 24.98 17.62
N ALA A 92 11.10 25.52 16.94
CA ALA A 92 11.17 26.96 16.66
C ALA A 92 10.02 27.39 15.74
N GLN A 93 9.69 26.56 14.74
CA GLN A 93 8.53 26.80 13.88
C GLN A 93 7.21 26.80 14.67
N TYR A 94 7.01 25.82 15.56
CA TYR A 94 5.82 25.75 16.42
C TYR A 94 5.68 26.94 17.37
N GLU A 95 6.79 27.37 17.98
CA GLU A 95 6.82 28.55 18.85
C GLU A 95 6.50 29.84 18.10
N ALA A 96 6.85 29.93 16.81
CA ALA A 96 6.55 31.08 15.95
C ALA A 96 5.10 31.10 15.44
N GLU A 97 4.58 29.95 14.97
CA GLU A 97 3.23 29.82 14.39
C GLU A 97 2.13 29.70 15.47
N GLY A 98 2.47 29.16 16.65
CA GLY A 98 1.53 28.93 17.75
C GLY A 98 0.61 27.72 17.56
N GLU A 99 0.68 27.02 16.41
CA GLU A 99 -0.11 25.82 16.15
C GLU A 99 0.65 24.76 15.32
N MET A 100 0.18 23.51 15.40
CA MET A 100 0.80 22.38 14.72
C MET A 100 0.23 22.19 13.31
N ASN A 101 0.99 22.56 12.28
CA ASN A 101 0.62 22.40 10.88
C ASN A 101 1.32 21.19 10.20
N GLY A 102 1.08 20.99 8.90
CA GLY A 102 1.64 19.86 8.14
C GLY A 102 3.16 19.91 7.98
N GLN A 103 3.71 21.10 7.74
CA GLN A 103 5.14 21.34 7.57
C GLN A 103 5.90 21.10 8.87
N ILE A 104 5.42 21.65 9.99
CA ILE A 104 6.00 21.42 11.33
C ILE A 104 6.00 19.92 11.68
N ARG A 105 4.92 19.20 11.35
CA ARG A 105 4.86 17.73 11.56
C ARG A 105 5.90 16.98 10.73
N GLU A 106 6.15 17.40 9.50
CA GLU A 106 7.15 16.76 8.64
C GLU A 106 8.57 17.09 9.11
N ALA A 107 8.88 18.35 9.43
CA ALA A 107 10.16 18.73 10.02
C ALA A 107 10.45 17.93 11.31
N ARG A 108 9.47 17.83 12.22
CA ARG A 108 9.59 17.03 13.45
C ARG A 108 9.84 15.54 13.15
N ARG A 109 9.18 14.99 12.13
CA ARG A 109 9.41 13.61 11.72
C ARG A 109 10.84 13.41 11.22
N LEU A 110 11.36 14.31 10.41
CA LEU A 110 12.74 14.25 9.93
C LEU A 110 13.74 14.35 11.09
N GLU A 111 13.49 15.22 12.06
CA GLU A 111 14.29 15.31 13.30
C GLU A 111 14.28 13.98 14.08
N ARG A 112 13.12 13.33 14.21
CA ARG A 112 13.00 12.01 14.87
C ARG A 112 13.75 10.91 14.10
N VAL A 113 13.70 10.93 12.77
CA VAL A 113 14.48 10.01 11.93
C VAL A 113 15.98 10.23 12.14
N ARG A 114 16.43 11.48 12.23
CA ARG A 114 17.83 11.82 12.54
C ARG A 114 18.21 11.36 13.95
N ALA A 115 17.38 11.64 14.96
CA ALA A 115 17.63 11.21 16.33
C ALA A 115 17.72 9.68 16.44
N LEU A 116 16.87 8.95 15.71
CA LEU A 116 16.96 7.49 15.62
C LEU A 116 18.25 7.03 14.96
N LEU A 117 18.67 7.65 13.85
CA LEU A 117 19.95 7.36 13.19
C LEU A 117 21.15 7.63 14.12
N ASP A 118 21.11 8.72 14.86
CA ASP A 118 22.17 9.08 15.82
C ASP A 118 22.26 8.05 16.95
N ARG A 119 21.12 7.63 17.51
CA ARG A 119 21.04 6.63 18.59
C ARG A 119 21.63 5.27 18.21
N VAL A 120 21.48 4.87 16.95
CA VAL A 120 21.93 3.56 16.45
C VAL A 120 23.35 3.60 15.88
N GLU A 121 23.90 4.77 15.53
CA GLU A 121 25.29 4.91 15.08
C GLU A 121 26.26 4.44 16.18
N ASP A 122 26.02 4.84 17.43
CA ASP A 122 26.86 4.46 18.56
C ASP A 122 26.88 2.93 18.76
N ALA A 123 25.74 2.28 18.51
CA ALA A 123 25.57 0.82 18.59
C ALA A 123 26.04 0.08 17.33
N ALA A 124 26.33 0.78 16.22
CA ALA A 124 26.72 0.13 14.96
C ALA A 124 28.06 -0.62 15.06
N SER A 125 28.89 -0.30 16.05
CA SER A 125 30.13 -1.05 16.36
C SER A 125 29.86 -2.43 16.96
N GLU A 126 28.66 -2.65 17.50
CA GLU A 126 28.22 -3.91 18.12
C GLU A 126 27.45 -4.80 17.14
N CYS A 127 27.48 -4.47 15.84
CA CYS A 127 26.81 -5.25 14.82
C CYS A 127 27.28 -6.72 14.84
N PRO A 128 26.34 -7.68 14.88
CA PRO A 128 26.73 -9.08 14.95
C PRO A 128 27.55 -9.52 13.75
N TYR A 129 28.58 -10.34 13.98
CA TYR A 129 29.50 -10.79 12.93
C TYR A 129 28.81 -11.60 11.81
N TRP A 130 27.62 -12.16 12.07
CA TRP A 130 26.83 -12.91 11.09
C TRP A 130 25.99 -12.00 10.17
N VAL A 131 25.85 -10.71 10.50
CA VAL A 131 25.14 -9.76 9.63
C VAL A 131 26.14 -9.17 8.64
N GLU A 132 26.08 -9.68 7.41
CA GLU A 132 26.91 -9.17 6.31
C GLU A 132 26.41 -7.80 5.81
N ARG A 133 27.36 -6.92 5.49
CA ARG A 133 27.07 -5.65 4.81
C ARG A 133 26.54 -5.90 3.40
N ASP A 134 25.63 -5.04 2.97
CA ASP A 134 25.04 -5.06 1.63
C ASP A 134 25.35 -3.74 0.90
N GLU A 135 26.33 -3.75 0.01
CA GLU A 135 26.69 -2.58 -0.81
C GLU A 135 25.53 -2.12 -1.74
N ARG A 136 24.54 -2.99 -1.98
CA ARG A 136 23.37 -2.69 -2.82
C ARG A 136 22.10 -2.61 -1.99
N TYR A 137 22.24 -2.24 -0.71
CA TYR A 137 21.15 -2.14 0.23
C TYR A 137 19.97 -1.36 -0.35
N ALA A 138 18.79 -1.98 -0.32
CA ALA A 138 17.56 -1.43 -0.90
C ALA A 138 16.48 -1.16 0.15
N GLY A 139 16.84 -1.19 1.43
CA GLY A 139 15.89 -1.20 2.54
C GLY A 139 15.28 -2.58 2.77
N LEU A 140 14.75 -2.82 3.97
CA LEU A 140 13.95 -3.99 4.31
C LEU A 140 12.45 -3.71 4.05
N GLU A 141 12.06 -2.45 4.15
CA GLU A 141 10.68 -2.00 4.14
C GLU A 141 10.11 -1.63 2.78
N GLY A 142 10.96 -1.51 1.74
CA GLY A 142 10.51 -1.36 0.35
C GLY A 142 10.20 -2.69 -0.35
N ASP A 143 10.07 -2.63 -1.69
CA ASP A 143 10.05 -3.80 -2.58
C ASP A 143 11.11 -3.69 -3.71
N GLU A 144 11.91 -2.62 -3.73
CA GLU A 144 12.81 -2.29 -4.87
C GLU A 144 13.76 -3.44 -5.22
N GLY A 145 13.57 -4.03 -6.41
CA GLY A 145 14.37 -5.14 -6.91
C GLY A 145 14.09 -6.48 -6.23
N ARG A 146 12.94 -6.62 -5.55
CA ARG A 146 12.56 -7.84 -4.82
C ARG A 146 11.35 -8.51 -5.43
N PHE A 147 11.38 -9.85 -5.39
CA PHE A 147 10.19 -10.66 -5.60
C PHE A 147 9.38 -10.65 -4.30
N VAL A 148 8.07 -10.47 -4.44
CA VAL A 148 7.11 -10.43 -3.35
C VAL A 148 5.90 -11.29 -3.69
N VAL A 149 5.21 -11.77 -2.66
CA VAL A 149 3.97 -12.52 -2.80
C VAL A 149 2.92 -11.83 -1.95
N PHE A 150 1.87 -11.36 -2.60
CA PHE A 150 0.69 -10.82 -1.93
C PHE A 150 -0.28 -11.95 -1.61
N LEU A 151 -0.67 -12.08 -0.35
CA LEU A 151 -1.80 -12.88 0.07
C LEU A 151 -2.83 -11.95 0.72
N GLU A 152 -4.03 -11.90 0.14
CA GLU A 152 -5.07 -10.96 0.58
C GLU A 152 -6.43 -11.62 0.62
N SER A 153 -7.25 -11.15 1.55
CA SER A 153 -8.70 -11.22 1.44
C SER A 153 -9.23 -9.93 0.80
N ARG A 154 -10.26 -10.08 -0.04
CA ARG A 154 -11.07 -8.98 -0.59
C ARG A 154 -12.49 -9.15 -0.07
N GLY A 155 -13.10 -8.05 0.33
CA GLY A 155 -14.53 -8.00 0.65
C GLY A 155 -15.12 -6.67 0.21
N GLY A 156 -16.40 -6.65 -0.15
CA GLY A 156 -17.06 -5.40 -0.51
C GLY A 156 -18.54 -5.54 -0.82
N GLY A 157 -19.22 -4.39 -0.83
CA GLY A 157 -20.56 -4.23 -1.36
C GLY A 157 -20.53 -3.93 -2.86
N ALA A 158 -21.63 -4.25 -3.54
CA ALA A 158 -21.81 -4.03 -4.95
C ALA A 158 -23.15 -3.36 -5.24
N MET A 159 -23.15 -2.39 -6.16
CA MET A 159 -24.34 -1.87 -6.82
C MET A 159 -24.33 -2.37 -8.26
N LEU A 160 -25.36 -3.09 -8.66
CA LEU A 160 -25.48 -3.72 -9.97
C LEU A 160 -26.54 -2.97 -10.78
N LEU A 161 -26.21 -2.68 -12.03
CA LEU A 161 -27.04 -1.96 -12.99
C LEU A 161 -27.20 -2.86 -14.22
N SER A 162 -28.42 -3.31 -14.48
CA SER A 162 -28.78 -4.12 -15.65
C SER A 162 -30.01 -3.55 -16.35
N LYS A 163 -30.20 -3.93 -17.62
CA LYS A 163 -31.47 -3.72 -18.30
C LYS A 163 -32.35 -4.95 -18.13
N THR A 164 -33.63 -4.77 -17.87
CA THR A 164 -34.62 -5.86 -17.91
C THR A 164 -34.92 -6.24 -19.36
N ASP A 165 -35.60 -7.37 -19.56
CA ASP A 165 -36.07 -7.82 -20.88
C ASP A 165 -37.04 -6.82 -21.52
N GLU A 166 -37.75 -6.04 -20.71
CA GLU A 166 -38.65 -4.95 -21.13
C GLU A 166 -37.90 -3.63 -21.45
N GLY A 167 -36.58 -3.62 -21.28
CA GLY A 167 -35.71 -2.48 -21.57
C GLY A 167 -35.59 -1.44 -20.45
N GLU A 168 -36.19 -1.69 -19.29
CA GLU A 168 -36.09 -0.82 -18.12
C GLU A 168 -34.76 -0.99 -17.38
N HIS A 169 -34.34 0.02 -16.64
CA HIS A 169 -33.11 -0.05 -15.84
C HIS A 169 -33.42 -0.57 -14.44
N GLU A 170 -32.77 -1.67 -14.06
CA GLU A 170 -32.87 -2.25 -12.74
C GLU A 170 -31.59 -1.97 -11.93
N VAL A 171 -31.77 -1.55 -10.67
CA VAL A 171 -30.69 -1.37 -9.70
C VAL A 171 -30.80 -2.46 -8.64
N ARG A 172 -29.79 -3.31 -8.54
CA ARG A 172 -29.70 -4.37 -7.51
C ARG A 172 -28.54 -4.08 -6.56
N ILE A 173 -28.66 -4.55 -5.32
CA ILE A 173 -27.58 -4.48 -4.33
C ILE A 173 -27.04 -5.89 -4.11
N GLY A 174 -25.74 -5.98 -3.94
CA GLY A 174 -25.04 -7.22 -3.66
C GLY A 174 -23.79 -6.97 -2.84
N GLY A 175 -22.95 -7.98 -2.81
CA GLY A 175 -21.64 -7.91 -2.18
C GLY A 175 -20.86 -9.16 -2.53
N GLY A 176 -19.65 -9.27 -2.02
CA GLY A 176 -18.84 -10.43 -2.31
C GLY A 176 -17.54 -10.39 -1.56
N GLY A 177 -16.86 -11.53 -1.57
CA GLY A 177 -15.55 -11.65 -0.96
C GLY A 177 -14.79 -12.84 -1.51
N GLY A 178 -13.48 -12.80 -1.35
CA GLY A 178 -12.60 -13.83 -1.88
C GLY A 178 -11.20 -13.73 -1.31
N GLY A 179 -10.43 -14.78 -1.55
CA GLY A 179 -9.00 -14.81 -1.32
C GLY A 179 -8.25 -14.66 -2.63
N ARG A 180 -7.08 -14.02 -2.59
CA ARG A 180 -6.21 -13.90 -3.76
C ARG A 180 -4.74 -14.07 -3.40
N LEU A 181 -4.02 -14.63 -4.36
CA LEU A 181 -2.57 -14.84 -4.31
C LEU A 181 -1.96 -14.20 -5.55
N MET A 182 -0.99 -13.30 -5.36
CA MET A 182 -0.34 -12.60 -6.47
C MET A 182 1.18 -12.54 -6.27
N PRO A 183 1.98 -13.31 -7.03
CA PRO A 183 3.40 -12.99 -7.17
C PRO A 183 3.60 -11.63 -7.83
N GLY A 184 4.62 -10.91 -7.36
CA GLY A 184 4.98 -9.59 -7.85
C GLY A 184 6.47 -9.30 -7.77
N PHE A 185 6.85 -8.18 -8.37
CA PHE A 185 8.23 -7.70 -8.38
C PHE A 185 8.25 -6.17 -8.25
N GLY A 186 9.08 -5.66 -7.33
CA GLY A 186 9.32 -4.22 -7.20
C GLY A 186 10.22 -3.71 -8.31
N ILE A 187 9.63 -3.05 -9.31
CA ILE A 187 10.32 -2.55 -10.50
C ILE A 187 11.13 -1.29 -10.19
N SER A 188 10.71 -0.51 -9.19
CA SER A 188 11.41 0.70 -8.77
C SER A 188 11.29 0.92 -7.27
N ARG A 189 11.87 2.01 -6.77
CA ARG A 189 11.78 2.47 -5.37
C ARG A 189 10.35 2.65 -4.84
N ARG A 190 9.35 2.74 -5.71
CA ARG A 190 7.93 2.95 -5.34
C ARG A 190 6.95 2.07 -6.09
N LEU A 191 7.38 1.38 -7.15
CA LEU A 191 6.46 0.65 -8.02
C LEU A 191 6.64 -0.84 -7.87
N THR A 192 5.53 -1.54 -7.58
CA THR A 192 5.46 -2.99 -7.55
C THR A 192 4.40 -3.46 -8.54
N LEU A 193 4.77 -4.37 -9.44
CA LEU A 193 3.84 -5.00 -10.38
C LEU A 193 3.58 -6.43 -9.96
N ALA A 194 2.33 -6.84 -9.93
CA ALA A 194 1.92 -8.18 -9.56
C ALA A 194 0.82 -8.71 -10.48
N ILE A 195 0.78 -10.03 -10.63
CA ILE A 195 -0.28 -10.75 -11.34
C ILE A 195 -0.66 -11.96 -10.49
N GLY A 196 -1.92 -12.37 -10.52
CA GLY A 196 -2.28 -13.58 -9.80
C GLY A 196 -3.67 -14.10 -10.07
N PHE A 197 -4.25 -14.71 -9.05
CA PHE A 197 -5.53 -15.38 -9.12
C PHE A 197 -6.36 -15.07 -7.87
N GLU A 198 -7.65 -14.84 -8.09
CA GLU A 198 -8.67 -14.59 -7.06
C GLU A 198 -9.73 -15.69 -7.15
N VAL A 199 -10.14 -16.19 -5.99
CA VAL A 199 -11.30 -17.08 -5.81
C VAL A 199 -12.22 -16.46 -4.79
N GLY A 200 -13.50 -16.39 -5.10
CA GLY A 200 -14.46 -15.80 -4.20
C GLY A 200 -15.90 -16.18 -4.51
N VAL A 201 -16.77 -15.43 -3.87
CA VAL A 201 -18.21 -15.52 -4.03
C VAL A 201 -18.75 -14.12 -4.26
N ASP A 202 -19.54 -13.97 -5.32
CA ASP A 202 -20.35 -12.78 -5.58
C ASP A 202 -21.79 -13.10 -5.17
N GLY A 203 -22.33 -12.27 -4.28
CA GLY A 203 -23.68 -12.36 -3.75
C GLY A 203 -24.58 -11.28 -4.32
N ARG A 204 -25.82 -11.64 -4.66
CA ARG A 204 -26.89 -10.71 -5.04
C ARG A 204 -28.03 -10.78 -4.02
N LEU A 205 -28.73 -9.66 -3.84
CA LEU A 205 -29.95 -9.57 -3.03
C LEU A 205 -31.12 -9.14 -3.91
N PRO A 206 -31.62 -10.01 -4.81
CA PRO A 206 -32.84 -9.74 -5.57
C PRO A 206 -34.05 -9.53 -4.66
N GLU A 207 -34.97 -8.68 -5.09
CA GLU A 207 -36.25 -8.45 -4.42
C GLU A 207 -37.31 -9.38 -5.03
N ASN A 208 -37.88 -10.26 -4.23
CA ASN A 208 -38.92 -11.17 -4.68
C ASN A 208 -40.28 -10.44 -4.77
N ALA A 209 -41.23 -10.99 -5.52
CA ALA A 209 -42.56 -10.42 -5.74
C ALA A 209 -43.38 -10.14 -4.44
N GLY A 210 -42.97 -10.69 -3.30
CA GLY A 210 -43.54 -10.42 -1.97
C GLY A 210 -42.77 -9.40 -1.12
N GLY A 211 -41.77 -8.69 -1.67
CA GLY A 211 -40.92 -7.73 -0.97
C GLY A 211 -39.83 -8.34 -0.07
N SER A 212 -39.67 -9.67 -0.07
CA SER A 212 -38.57 -10.35 0.63
C SER A 212 -37.32 -10.40 -0.25
N ARG A 213 -36.13 -10.29 0.36
CA ARG A 213 -34.86 -10.44 -0.35
C ARG A 213 -34.19 -11.76 0.01
N SER A 214 -33.89 -12.58 -0.98
CA SER A 214 -33.10 -13.81 -0.82
C SER A 214 -31.67 -13.58 -1.29
N PHE A 215 -30.70 -14.16 -0.59
CA PHE A 215 -29.30 -14.07 -0.98
C PHE A 215 -28.96 -15.16 -2.00
N GLU A 216 -28.52 -14.75 -3.19
CA GLU A 216 -28.02 -15.66 -4.22
C GLU A 216 -26.50 -15.54 -4.29
N ALA A 217 -25.81 -16.64 -4.02
CA ALA A 217 -24.36 -16.73 -4.03
C ALA A 217 -23.88 -17.40 -5.32
N VAL A 218 -22.90 -16.79 -5.98
CA VAL A 218 -22.31 -17.28 -7.22
C VAL A 218 -20.81 -17.41 -7.02
N PHE A 219 -20.25 -18.56 -7.37
CA PHE A 219 -18.80 -18.73 -7.36
C PHE A 219 -18.17 -17.83 -8.42
N ALA A 220 -17.08 -17.14 -8.06
CA ALA A 220 -16.42 -16.19 -8.93
C ALA A 220 -14.90 -16.38 -8.89
N THR A 221 -14.25 -16.20 -10.04
CA THR A 221 -12.80 -16.17 -10.16
C THR A 221 -12.34 -14.91 -10.87
N ALA A 222 -11.09 -14.51 -10.63
CA ALA A 222 -10.47 -13.44 -11.40
C ALA A 222 -8.97 -13.64 -11.59
N VAL A 223 -8.43 -13.02 -12.63
CA VAL A 223 -7.00 -12.90 -12.90
C VAL A 223 -6.63 -11.42 -12.81
N PRO A 224 -6.24 -10.91 -11.61
CA PRO A 224 -5.83 -9.53 -11.42
C PRO A 224 -4.40 -9.27 -11.93
N LEU A 225 -4.22 -8.10 -12.55
CA LEU A 225 -2.96 -7.41 -12.79
C LEU A 225 -2.97 -6.14 -11.95
N LEU A 226 -2.03 -6.04 -11.01
CA LEU A 226 -1.93 -4.99 -10.01
C LEU A 226 -0.65 -4.18 -10.23
N LEU A 227 -0.79 -2.85 -10.31
CA LEU A 227 0.30 -1.90 -10.15
C LEU A 227 0.11 -1.19 -8.80
N ARG A 228 1.03 -1.42 -7.86
CA ARG A 228 1.08 -0.75 -6.56
C ARG A 228 2.12 0.35 -6.58
N ILE A 229 1.71 1.52 -6.09
CA ILE A 229 2.55 2.69 -5.85
C ILE A 229 2.67 2.84 -4.33
N THR A 230 3.87 2.70 -3.80
CA THR A 230 4.16 2.79 -2.36
C THR A 230 4.86 4.11 -2.05
N ASP A 231 4.38 4.81 -1.04
CA ASP A 231 5.04 5.98 -0.45
C ASP A 231 5.09 5.85 1.07
N MET A 232 6.25 5.42 1.58
CA MET A 232 6.47 5.07 2.99
C MET A 232 5.44 4.05 3.51
N ASN A 233 4.46 4.50 4.31
CA ASN A 233 3.40 3.67 4.85
C ASN A 233 2.10 3.70 4.03
N ARG A 234 2.04 4.46 2.92
CA ARG A 234 0.84 4.57 2.07
C ARG A 234 1.00 3.75 0.80
N VAL A 235 -0.11 3.19 0.33
CA VAL A 235 -0.16 2.49 -0.95
C VAL A 235 -1.33 2.97 -1.79
N VAL A 236 -1.10 3.08 -3.09
CA VAL A 236 -2.12 3.28 -4.12
C VAL A 236 -2.07 2.09 -5.05
N ASP A 237 -3.19 1.40 -5.19
CA ASP A 237 -3.34 0.22 -6.02
C ASP A 237 -4.14 0.57 -7.27
N LEU A 238 -3.58 0.28 -8.44
CA LEU A 238 -4.29 0.29 -9.71
C LEU A 238 -4.44 -1.15 -10.20
N GLU A 239 -5.66 -1.59 -10.44
CA GLU A 239 -5.96 -2.98 -10.76
C GLU A 239 -6.82 -3.08 -12.02
N ILE A 240 -6.47 -4.04 -12.88
CA ILE A 240 -7.34 -4.57 -13.92
C ILE A 240 -7.44 -6.08 -13.74
N SER A 241 -8.63 -6.65 -13.86
CA SER A 241 -8.87 -8.07 -13.69
C SER A 241 -9.75 -8.61 -14.80
N LEU A 242 -9.42 -9.79 -15.31
CA LEU A 242 -10.36 -10.61 -16.07
C LEU A 242 -11.18 -11.43 -15.06
N THR A 243 -12.50 -11.39 -15.15
CA THR A 243 -13.39 -12.01 -14.15
C THR A 243 -14.27 -13.08 -14.79
N SER A 244 -14.62 -14.11 -14.01
CA SER A 244 -15.56 -15.14 -14.41
C SER A 244 -16.56 -15.41 -13.28
N ARG A 245 -17.84 -15.55 -13.62
CA ARG A 245 -18.89 -15.99 -12.70
C ARG A 245 -19.46 -17.32 -13.18
N TYR A 246 -19.59 -18.25 -12.25
CA TYR A 246 -20.05 -19.61 -12.51
C TYR A 246 -21.47 -19.74 -11.96
N GLU A 247 -22.42 -19.28 -12.78
CA GLU A 247 -23.87 -19.47 -12.58
C GLU A 247 -24.29 -20.75 -13.31
N ASP A 248 -25.55 -20.88 -13.73
CA ASP A 248 -25.97 -21.95 -14.64
C ASP A 248 -25.13 -21.96 -15.93
N ASP A 249 -24.83 -20.77 -16.45
CA ASP A 249 -23.87 -20.53 -17.52
C ASP A 249 -22.69 -19.67 -17.04
N THR A 250 -21.48 -20.01 -17.49
CA THR A 250 -20.27 -19.25 -17.12
C THR A 250 -20.20 -17.95 -17.90
N ARG A 251 -20.18 -16.81 -17.20
CA ARG A 251 -20.02 -15.49 -17.80
C ARG A 251 -18.65 -14.91 -17.52
N HIS A 252 -18.05 -14.32 -18.53
CA HIS A 252 -16.76 -13.64 -18.44
C HIS A 252 -16.94 -12.14 -18.52
N GLY A 253 -16.06 -11.40 -17.85
CA GLY A 253 -16.07 -9.96 -17.82
C GLY A 253 -14.70 -9.39 -17.48
N PHE A 254 -14.70 -8.10 -17.15
CA PHE A 254 -13.51 -7.45 -16.62
C PHE A 254 -13.89 -6.53 -15.47
N ARG A 255 -12.90 -6.24 -14.63
CA ARG A 255 -12.99 -5.29 -13.52
C ARG A 255 -11.79 -4.36 -13.56
N VAL A 256 -12.01 -3.07 -13.34
CA VAL A 256 -10.95 -2.09 -13.10
C VAL A 256 -11.19 -1.46 -11.73
N GLY A 257 -10.12 -1.18 -11.00
CA GLY A 257 -10.23 -0.64 -9.65
C GLY A 257 -9.07 0.24 -9.26
N ILE A 258 -9.34 1.14 -8.33
CA ILE A 258 -8.34 1.93 -7.62
C ILE A 258 -8.51 1.70 -6.13
N GLY A 259 -7.41 1.58 -5.40
CA GLY A 259 -7.41 1.53 -3.94
C GLY A 259 -6.39 2.46 -3.32
N TYR A 260 -6.67 2.85 -2.09
CA TYR A 260 -5.77 3.59 -1.22
C TYR A 260 -5.70 2.89 0.13
N GLY A 261 -4.50 2.74 0.67
CA GLY A 261 -4.29 1.99 1.89
C GLY A 261 -3.06 2.37 2.66
N LEU A 262 -2.87 1.63 3.75
CA LEU A 262 -1.76 1.77 4.66
C LEU A 262 -1.04 0.42 4.82
N THR A 263 0.28 0.48 4.98
CA THR A 263 1.15 -0.65 5.31
C THR A 263 1.77 -0.41 6.69
N THR A 264 2.20 -1.50 7.31
CA THR A 264 2.96 -1.49 8.57
C THR A 264 4.40 -1.93 8.31
N PRO A 265 5.34 -1.76 9.27
CA PRO A 265 6.69 -2.31 9.15
C PRO A 265 6.68 -3.83 8.96
N ARG A 266 7.71 -4.37 8.31
CA ARG A 266 7.83 -5.77 7.97
C ARG A 266 8.30 -6.57 9.19
N VAL A 267 7.49 -7.51 9.65
CA VAL A 267 7.82 -8.41 10.76
C VAL A 267 8.09 -9.81 10.19
N ALA A 268 9.30 -10.34 10.43
CA ALA A 268 9.71 -11.66 9.93
C ALA A 268 9.51 -11.86 8.41
N GLY A 269 9.67 -10.79 7.63
CA GLY A 269 9.48 -10.82 6.17
C GLY A 269 8.04 -10.59 5.70
N LEU A 270 7.08 -10.44 6.61
CA LEU A 270 5.67 -10.16 6.31
C LEU A 270 5.36 -8.69 6.54
N MET A 271 4.79 -8.01 5.56
CA MET A 271 4.36 -6.62 5.67
C MET A 271 2.85 -6.53 5.56
N PRO A 272 2.13 -6.44 6.69
CA PRO A 272 0.68 -6.28 6.71
C PRO A 272 0.23 -4.96 6.08
N TYR A 273 -0.92 -4.98 5.42
CA TYR A 273 -1.57 -3.79 4.88
C TYR A 273 -3.09 -3.91 4.81
N GLY A 274 -3.74 -2.75 4.76
CA GLY A 274 -5.17 -2.60 4.53
C GLY A 274 -5.44 -1.52 3.49
N VAL A 275 -6.30 -1.83 2.52
CA VAL A 275 -6.62 -0.97 1.37
C VAL A 275 -8.13 -0.84 1.23
N ALA A 276 -8.65 0.38 1.24
CA ALA A 276 -10.00 0.68 0.77
C ALA A 276 -9.97 0.80 -0.76
N TRP A 277 -10.97 0.27 -1.46
CA TRP A 277 -10.98 0.28 -2.92
C TRP A 277 -12.37 0.50 -3.50
N ILE A 278 -12.39 1.12 -4.66
CA ILE A 278 -13.56 1.27 -5.52
C ILE A 278 -13.23 0.68 -6.89
N GLY A 279 -14.19 0.00 -7.50
CA GLY A 279 -14.00 -0.56 -8.83
C GLY A 279 -15.27 -0.59 -9.65
N TYR A 280 -15.06 -0.72 -10.95
CA TYR A 280 -16.12 -0.91 -11.93
C TYR A 280 -15.89 -2.25 -12.62
N GLN A 281 -16.95 -3.04 -12.73
CA GLN A 281 -16.95 -4.33 -13.41
C GLN A 281 -18.03 -4.35 -14.47
N GLN A 282 -17.71 -4.95 -15.61
CA GLN A 282 -18.67 -5.17 -16.69
C GLN A 282 -18.72 -6.66 -17.01
N MET A 283 -19.93 -7.19 -17.05
CA MET A 283 -20.25 -8.53 -17.56
C MET A 283 -21.08 -8.35 -18.82
N PRO A 284 -20.52 -8.56 -20.02
CA PRO A 284 -21.25 -8.46 -21.28
C PRO A 284 -22.46 -9.41 -21.33
N SER A 285 -23.42 -9.09 -22.19
CA SER A 285 -24.58 -9.95 -22.46
C SER A 285 -24.14 -11.30 -23.01
N ALA A 286 -24.64 -12.39 -22.42
CA ALA A 286 -24.36 -13.75 -22.84
C ALA A 286 -25.47 -14.67 -22.32
N TYR A 287 -25.77 -15.76 -23.05
CA TYR A 287 -26.76 -16.77 -22.64
C TYR A 287 -28.14 -16.21 -22.30
N GLY A 288 -28.60 -15.23 -23.08
CA GLY A 288 -29.89 -14.55 -22.84
C GLY A 288 -29.87 -13.54 -21.69
N LEU A 289 -28.77 -13.42 -20.93
CA LEU A 289 -28.65 -12.44 -19.87
C LEU A 289 -28.15 -11.08 -20.40
N PRO A 290 -28.68 -9.96 -19.88
CA PRO A 290 -28.29 -8.63 -20.30
C PRO A 290 -26.87 -8.28 -19.83
N THR A 291 -26.29 -7.24 -20.44
CA THR A 291 -25.05 -6.64 -19.93
C THR A 291 -25.28 -6.08 -18.54
N GLU A 292 -24.41 -6.44 -17.60
CA GLU A 292 -24.46 -5.99 -16.21
C GLU A 292 -23.24 -5.12 -15.91
N HIS A 293 -23.50 -3.96 -15.32
CA HIS A 293 -22.49 -3.02 -14.84
C HIS A 293 -22.50 -3.04 -13.32
N THR A 294 -21.37 -3.32 -12.68
CA THR A 294 -21.27 -3.37 -11.22
C THR A 294 -20.29 -2.32 -10.72
N ILE A 295 -20.71 -1.52 -9.76
CA ILE A 295 -19.84 -0.62 -8.99
C ILE A 295 -19.58 -1.30 -7.65
N TRP A 296 -18.30 -1.52 -7.36
CA TRP A 296 -17.83 -2.13 -6.13
C TRP A 296 -17.24 -1.11 -5.19
N LEU A 297 -17.51 -1.27 -3.90
CA LEU A 297 -16.84 -0.56 -2.82
C LEU A 297 -16.48 -1.55 -1.73
N GLY A 298 -15.23 -1.54 -1.27
CA GLY A 298 -14.82 -2.51 -0.25
C GLY A 298 -13.44 -2.30 0.31
N THR A 299 -12.96 -3.36 0.97
CA THR A 299 -11.65 -3.41 1.59
C THR A 299 -10.87 -4.63 1.10
N ARG A 300 -9.54 -4.50 1.17
CA ARG A 300 -8.58 -5.58 1.00
C ARG A 300 -7.66 -5.57 2.20
N VAL A 301 -7.44 -6.72 2.80
CA VAL A 301 -6.52 -6.88 3.93
C VAL A 301 -5.61 -8.05 3.63
N GLY A 302 -4.33 -7.87 3.82
CA GLY A 302 -3.37 -8.91 3.49
C GLY A 302 -1.97 -8.59 3.95
N PHE A 303 -1.03 -9.34 3.40
CA PHE A 303 0.38 -9.15 3.65
C PHE A 303 1.19 -9.35 2.37
N ASP A 304 2.26 -8.57 2.27
CA ASP A 304 3.34 -8.79 1.33
C ASP A 304 4.39 -9.68 2.00
N TRP A 305 4.73 -10.78 1.35
CA TRP A 305 5.83 -11.64 1.77
C TRP A 305 6.99 -11.57 0.76
N ALA A 306 8.18 -11.18 1.24
CA ALA A 306 9.41 -11.15 0.45
C ALA A 306 10.28 -12.40 0.74
N PRO A 307 10.15 -13.50 -0.03
CA PRO A 307 10.99 -14.67 0.17
C PRO A 307 12.47 -14.31 -0.04
N GLY A 308 13.32 -14.65 0.93
CA GLY A 308 14.75 -14.33 0.91
C GLY A 308 15.15 -13.09 1.70
N SER A 309 14.20 -12.33 2.27
CA SER A 309 14.53 -11.26 3.23
C SER A 309 14.91 -11.76 4.62
N ARG A 310 15.01 -13.09 4.82
CA ARG A 310 15.47 -13.65 6.10
C ARG A 310 16.92 -13.24 6.31
N ALA A 311 17.19 -12.70 7.50
CA ALA A 311 18.53 -12.56 8.04
C ALA A 311 19.27 -13.90 7.84
N ARG A 312 20.17 -13.93 6.87
CA ARG A 312 21.34 -14.80 6.93
C ARG A 312 22.41 -13.97 7.60
#